data_AF-A0A2N9MTR7-F1
#
_entry.id   AF-A0A2N9MTR7-F1
#
_cell.length_a   1.000
_cell.length_b   1.000
_cell.length_c   1.000
_cell.angle_alpha   90.00
_cell.angle_beta   90.00
_cell.angle_gamma   90.00
#
_symmetry.space_group_name_H-M   'P 1'
#
loop_
_entity.id
_entity.type
_entity.pdbx_description
1 polymer ?
#
loop_
_entity_poly.entity_id
_entity_poly.type
_entity_poly.pdbx_seq_one_letter_code
_entity_poly.pdbx_strand_id
1 'polypeptide(L)'
;MQKQSLLVWGCVILAVVMAIGEESQQSWKLRPTGDPGTVYFSIHRYRPGSNWSWNSDVPLTRFHNLSSATLERGGRTEFEYVTDAGKLICRGSFSWNSGAGSFTFVPNPDFVAELRSLGYGTPDQDQAWAFMMSDVTLDFARAVRDAGLHATTGQLLDLRHHGVDAEYLRDLKGYGYDFSASDVIELRNHGVSADFLRDLKRAGYAIPAGQIAELRMHGVGSDFLRDLRSLGLHPRAEDILQFRMHGISADYLNDLKAAGYGGLTAGQVVQLRMHGVPADFAAQAQELGYRFTPQELIELRQHGVSAEYLRTLKESGIRTLSAEQITRLRQHGVD
;
A
#
# COMPACT_ATOMS: atom_id res chain seq x y z
N MET A 1 15.65 -53.89 -47.17
CA MET A 1 15.28 -52.75 -48.03
C MET A 1 14.17 -51.97 -47.34
N GLN A 2 14.53 -50.90 -46.64
CA GLN A 2 13.62 -49.89 -46.08
C GLN A 2 13.02 -49.06 -47.23
N LYS A 3 11.73 -48.75 -47.16
CA LYS A 3 11.16 -47.56 -47.79
C LYS A 3 10.37 -46.79 -46.74
N GLN A 4 10.90 -45.61 -46.43
CA GLN A 4 10.27 -44.55 -45.65
C GLN A 4 9.10 -43.97 -46.45
N SER A 5 7.98 -43.68 -45.78
CA SER A 5 6.95 -42.79 -46.31
C SER A 5 6.81 -41.63 -45.33
N LEU A 6 7.25 -40.45 -45.78
CA LEU A 6 7.16 -39.18 -45.08
C LEU A 6 5.70 -38.74 -44.98
N LEU A 7 5.25 -38.45 -43.76
CA LEU A 7 4.01 -37.73 -43.50
C LEU A 7 4.29 -36.22 -43.63
N VAL A 8 3.77 -35.60 -44.68
CA VAL A 8 3.78 -34.15 -44.86
C VAL A 8 2.70 -33.55 -43.95
N TRP A 9 3.11 -32.77 -42.96
CA TRP A 9 2.20 -31.95 -42.16
C TRP A 9 1.70 -30.79 -43.03
N GLY A 10 0.43 -30.84 -43.42
CA GLY A 10 -0.25 -29.71 -44.05
C GLY A 10 -0.51 -28.62 -43.02
N CYS A 11 0.08 -27.44 -43.23
CA CYS A 11 -0.27 -26.21 -42.53
C CYS A 11 -1.74 -25.89 -42.75
N VAL A 12 -2.56 -25.99 -41.70
CA VAL A 12 -3.91 -25.41 -41.71
C VAL A 12 -3.75 -23.91 -41.52
N ILE A 13 -3.96 -23.17 -42.61
CA ILE A 13 -4.07 -21.71 -42.62
C ILE A 13 -5.29 -21.34 -41.79
N LEU A 14 -5.05 -20.65 -40.67
CA LEU A 14 -6.09 -20.09 -39.81
C LEU A 14 -6.75 -18.92 -40.55
N ALA A 15 -7.86 -19.18 -41.24
CA ALA A 15 -8.67 -18.14 -41.85
C ALA A 15 -9.39 -17.36 -40.75
N VAL A 16 -8.90 -16.14 -40.47
CA VAL A 16 -9.60 -15.14 -39.65
C VAL A 16 -10.90 -14.78 -40.37
N VAL A 17 -12.03 -15.12 -39.77
CA VAL A 17 -13.35 -14.66 -40.24
C VAL A 17 -13.45 -13.17 -39.90
N MET A 18 -13.16 -12.32 -40.88
CA MET A 18 -13.60 -10.92 -40.86
C MET A 18 -15.09 -10.90 -41.18
N ALA A 19 -15.92 -10.77 -40.16
CA ALA A 19 -17.31 -10.40 -40.34
C ALA A 19 -17.36 -8.93 -40.77
N ILE A 20 -17.77 -8.70 -42.01
CA ILE A 20 -18.17 -7.39 -42.55
C ILE A 20 -19.41 -6.87 -41.81
N GLY A 21 -19.17 -5.96 -40.88
CA GLY A 21 -20.14 -5.02 -40.32
C GLY A 21 -19.38 -3.72 -40.11
N GLU A 22 -20.05 -2.56 -40.17
CA GLU A 22 -19.45 -1.25 -39.83
C GLU A 22 -18.45 -1.43 -38.70
N GLU A 23 -17.20 -1.01 -38.93
CA GLU A 23 -16.12 -1.16 -37.96
C GLU A 23 -16.52 -0.35 -36.73
N SER A 24 -17.22 -1.00 -35.81
CA SER A 24 -17.78 -0.33 -34.65
C SER A 24 -16.58 0.21 -33.90
N GLN A 25 -16.54 1.52 -33.70
CA GLN A 25 -15.48 2.20 -32.93
C GLN A 25 -15.31 1.60 -31.52
N GLN A 26 -16.23 0.75 -31.07
CA GLN A 26 -16.20 0.13 -29.77
C GLN A 26 -16.46 -1.37 -29.93
N SER A 27 -15.54 -2.21 -29.46
CA SER A 27 -15.63 -3.67 -29.60
C SER A 27 -15.37 -4.38 -28.28
N TRP A 28 -15.89 -5.60 -28.17
CA TRP A 28 -15.64 -6.48 -27.04
C TRP A 28 -15.11 -7.83 -27.52
N LYS A 29 -14.38 -8.51 -26.65
CA LYS A 29 -14.00 -9.91 -26.79
C LYS A 29 -14.22 -10.65 -25.49
N LEU A 30 -14.64 -11.90 -25.58
CA LEU A 30 -14.79 -12.81 -24.47
C LEU A 30 -14.07 -14.11 -24.79
N ARG A 31 -13.34 -14.66 -23.81
CA ARG A 31 -12.73 -15.98 -23.92
C ARG A 31 -12.78 -16.71 -22.59
N PRO A 32 -12.70 -18.06 -22.58
CA PRO A 32 -12.68 -18.82 -21.33
C PRO A 32 -11.43 -18.52 -20.49
N THR A 33 -11.58 -18.66 -19.18
CA THR A 33 -10.48 -18.71 -18.21
C THR A 33 -10.23 -20.15 -17.75
N GLY A 34 -9.18 -20.36 -16.94
CA GLY A 34 -8.97 -21.62 -16.24
C GLY A 34 -10.03 -21.89 -15.16
N ASP A 35 -10.64 -20.85 -14.62
CA ASP A 35 -11.69 -20.94 -13.59
C ASP A 35 -13.08 -21.14 -14.20
N PRO A 36 -13.81 -22.22 -13.83
CA PRO A 36 -15.17 -22.46 -14.31
C PRO A 36 -16.14 -21.34 -13.92
N GLY A 37 -16.97 -20.92 -14.89
CA GLY A 37 -17.97 -19.87 -14.65
C GLY A 37 -17.42 -18.43 -14.75
N THR A 38 -16.14 -18.28 -15.06
CA THR A 38 -15.49 -16.98 -15.29
C THR A 38 -15.07 -16.86 -16.76
N VAL A 39 -15.07 -15.63 -17.26
CA VAL A 39 -14.65 -15.30 -18.62
C VAL A 39 -13.69 -14.12 -18.59
N TYR A 40 -12.66 -14.16 -19.42
CA TYR A 40 -11.79 -13.01 -19.63
C TYR A 40 -12.49 -12.07 -20.61
N PHE A 41 -12.93 -10.93 -20.10
CA PHE A 41 -13.68 -9.93 -20.84
C PHE A 41 -12.78 -8.76 -21.21
N SER A 42 -12.67 -8.50 -22.50
CA SER A 42 -11.93 -7.38 -23.07
C SER A 42 -12.89 -6.39 -23.70
N ILE A 43 -12.71 -5.12 -23.37
CA ILE A 43 -13.40 -3.98 -23.97
C ILE A 43 -12.35 -3.12 -24.68
N HIS A 44 -12.66 -2.73 -25.90
CA HIS A 44 -11.88 -1.79 -26.69
C HIS A 44 -12.75 -0.61 -27.08
N ARG A 45 -12.32 0.60 -26.75
CA ARG A 45 -13.04 1.84 -27.04
C ARG A 45 -12.12 2.76 -27.84
N TYR A 46 -12.43 2.93 -29.11
CA TYR A 46 -11.78 3.89 -29.98
C TYR A 46 -12.52 5.23 -29.94
N ARG A 47 -11.73 6.31 -29.87
CA ARG A 47 -12.14 7.68 -30.15
C ARG A 47 -11.04 8.34 -30.99
N PRO A 48 -11.36 9.38 -31.77
CA PRO A 48 -10.32 10.18 -32.42
C PRO A 48 -9.27 10.62 -31.39
N GLY A 49 -8.00 10.23 -31.59
CA GLY A 49 -6.89 10.56 -30.70
C GLY A 49 -6.79 9.75 -29.40
N SER A 50 -7.67 8.77 -29.16
CA SER A 50 -7.61 7.91 -27.98
C SER A 50 -7.95 6.46 -28.33
N ASN A 51 -7.04 5.56 -27.98
CA ASN A 51 -7.27 4.13 -28.09
C ASN A 51 -7.19 3.50 -26.71
N TRP A 52 -8.34 3.07 -26.17
CA TRP A 52 -8.44 2.58 -24.80
C TRP A 52 -8.86 1.11 -24.77
N SER A 53 -8.27 0.34 -23.86
CA SER A 53 -8.69 -1.03 -23.61
C SER A 53 -8.79 -1.31 -22.13
N TRP A 54 -9.77 -2.13 -21.76
CA TRP A 54 -9.91 -2.70 -20.43
C TRP A 54 -10.10 -4.19 -20.52
N ASN A 55 -9.53 -4.91 -19.56
CA ASN A 55 -9.59 -6.35 -19.54
C ASN A 55 -9.76 -6.81 -18.09
N SER A 56 -10.62 -7.78 -17.85
CA SER A 56 -10.84 -8.34 -16.52
C SER A 56 -11.36 -9.77 -16.60
N ASP A 57 -11.08 -10.56 -15.58
CA ASP A 57 -11.76 -11.83 -15.35
C ASP A 57 -13.10 -11.55 -14.66
N VAL A 58 -14.19 -11.86 -15.34
CA VAL A 58 -15.56 -11.51 -14.93
C VAL A 58 -16.39 -12.78 -14.73
N PRO A 59 -17.04 -12.96 -13.57
CA PRO A 59 -18.00 -14.05 -13.38
C PRO A 59 -19.17 -13.95 -14.35
N LEU A 60 -19.63 -15.07 -14.89
CA LEU A 60 -20.78 -15.10 -15.81
C LEU A 60 -22.06 -14.53 -15.19
N THR A 61 -22.18 -14.54 -13.86
CA THR A 61 -23.29 -13.94 -13.11
C THR A 61 -23.37 -12.41 -13.23
N ARG A 62 -22.32 -11.74 -13.69
CA ARG A 62 -22.33 -10.29 -13.99
C ARG A 62 -22.96 -9.96 -15.34
N PHE A 63 -23.30 -10.96 -16.14
CA PHE A 63 -23.92 -10.78 -17.44
C PHE A 63 -25.38 -11.23 -17.41
N HIS A 64 -26.25 -10.46 -18.06
CA HIS A 64 -27.61 -10.88 -18.34
C HIS A 64 -27.67 -11.53 -19.73
N ASN A 65 -28.40 -12.64 -19.84
CA ASN A 65 -28.54 -13.43 -21.08
C ASN A 65 -27.22 -14.04 -21.61
N LEU A 66 -26.23 -14.25 -20.74
CA LEU A 66 -25.01 -14.98 -21.06
C LEU A 66 -24.80 -16.11 -20.03
N SER A 67 -24.48 -17.31 -20.51
CA SER A 67 -24.27 -18.50 -19.68
C SER A 67 -23.30 -19.45 -20.36
N SER A 68 -22.74 -20.44 -19.64
CA SER A 68 -21.85 -21.45 -20.22
C SER A 68 -22.48 -22.16 -21.42
N ALA A 69 -23.77 -22.51 -21.32
CA ALA A 69 -24.52 -23.12 -22.42
C ALA A 69 -24.63 -22.19 -23.65
N THR A 70 -24.68 -20.88 -23.45
CA THR A 70 -24.65 -19.89 -24.55
C THR A 70 -23.29 -19.87 -25.24
N LEU A 71 -22.21 -19.92 -24.46
CA LEU A 71 -20.83 -19.97 -24.98
C LEU A 71 -20.57 -21.24 -25.79
N GLU A 72 -21.02 -22.39 -25.28
CA GLU A 72 -20.86 -23.72 -25.91
C GLU A 72 -21.69 -23.85 -27.19
N ARG A 73 -22.94 -23.38 -27.18
CA ARG A 73 -23.81 -23.40 -28.36
C ARG A 73 -23.25 -22.58 -29.51
N GLY A 74 -22.56 -21.48 -29.20
CA GLY A 74 -22.02 -20.56 -30.19
C GLY A 74 -23.11 -19.82 -30.99
N GLY A 75 -22.68 -19.12 -32.04
CA GLY A 75 -23.56 -18.36 -32.92
C GLY A 75 -23.82 -16.92 -32.48
N ARG A 76 -24.77 -16.25 -33.14
CA ARG A 76 -25.13 -14.85 -32.86
C ARG A 76 -25.73 -14.71 -31.47
N THR A 77 -25.39 -13.63 -30.78
CA THR A 77 -25.81 -13.38 -29.41
C THR A 77 -26.03 -11.90 -29.12
N GLU A 78 -26.88 -11.63 -28.14
CA GLU A 78 -27.02 -10.33 -27.48
C GLU A 78 -27.09 -10.58 -25.97
N PHE A 79 -26.25 -9.89 -25.22
CA PHE A 79 -26.19 -9.98 -23.76
C PHE A 79 -25.85 -8.61 -23.18
N GLU A 80 -26.06 -8.45 -21.87
CA GLU A 80 -25.75 -7.20 -21.17
C GLU A 80 -24.67 -7.44 -20.10
N TYR A 81 -23.72 -6.53 -19.98
CA TYR A 81 -22.85 -6.41 -18.81
C TYR A 81 -23.36 -5.25 -17.96
N VAL A 82 -23.77 -5.53 -16.72
CA VAL A 82 -24.52 -4.57 -15.90
C VAL A 82 -23.74 -4.22 -14.63
N THR A 83 -23.63 -2.92 -14.34
CA THR A 83 -23.10 -2.36 -13.10
C THR A 83 -24.05 -1.29 -12.58
N ASP A 84 -23.77 -0.74 -11.39
CA ASP A 84 -24.53 0.39 -10.86
C ASP A 84 -24.51 1.57 -11.83
N ALA A 85 -23.34 1.92 -12.38
CA ALA A 85 -23.14 3.10 -13.23
C ALA A 85 -23.78 2.99 -14.63
N GLY A 86 -24.16 1.80 -15.08
CA GLY A 86 -24.75 1.61 -16.39
C GLY A 86 -24.73 0.17 -16.88
N LYS A 87 -25.00 -0.01 -18.17
CA LYS A 87 -24.84 -1.29 -18.84
C LYS A 87 -24.16 -1.16 -20.20
N LEU A 88 -23.45 -2.22 -20.58
CA LEU A 88 -23.04 -2.46 -21.96
C LEU A 88 -24.06 -3.39 -22.61
N ILE A 89 -24.65 -2.95 -23.72
CA ILE A 89 -25.45 -3.82 -24.59
C ILE A 89 -24.49 -4.40 -25.63
N CYS A 90 -24.16 -5.68 -25.50
CA CYS A 90 -23.16 -6.36 -26.32
C CYS A 90 -23.83 -7.21 -27.40
N ARG A 91 -23.47 -6.97 -28.67
CA ARG A 91 -23.94 -7.76 -29.82
C ARG A 91 -22.77 -8.35 -30.57
N GLY A 92 -22.89 -9.62 -30.96
CA GLY A 92 -21.82 -10.29 -31.70
C GLY A 92 -22.07 -11.76 -31.90
N SER A 93 -21.01 -12.55 -31.92
CA SER A 93 -21.11 -14.00 -32.10
C SER A 93 -20.04 -14.76 -31.32
N PHE A 94 -20.37 -15.99 -30.93
CA PHE A 94 -19.45 -16.94 -30.31
C PHE A 94 -19.06 -18.07 -31.28
N SER A 95 -17.81 -18.52 -31.14
CA SER A 95 -17.24 -19.70 -31.79
C SER A 95 -16.13 -20.27 -30.89
N TRP A 96 -16.09 -21.58 -30.70
CA TRP A 96 -15.10 -22.25 -29.83
C TRP A 96 -15.01 -21.62 -28.43
N ASN A 97 -16.16 -21.41 -27.78
CA ASN A 97 -16.34 -20.77 -26.47
C ASN A 97 -15.77 -19.35 -26.35
N SER A 98 -15.35 -18.73 -27.47
CA SER A 98 -14.83 -17.37 -27.52
C SER A 98 -15.76 -16.51 -28.38
N GLY A 99 -15.88 -15.22 -28.05
CA GLY A 99 -16.80 -14.31 -28.75
C GLY A 99 -16.20 -12.96 -28.98
N ALA A 100 -16.72 -12.27 -29.99
CA ALA A 100 -16.40 -10.89 -30.25
C ALA A 100 -17.59 -10.17 -30.87
N GLY A 101 -17.59 -8.85 -30.77
CA GLY A 101 -18.60 -8.01 -31.38
C GLY A 101 -18.49 -6.56 -30.98
N SER A 102 -19.60 -5.83 -31.14
CA SER A 102 -19.73 -4.42 -30.80
C SER A 102 -20.54 -4.23 -29.53
N PHE A 103 -20.37 -3.09 -28.86
CA PHE A 103 -21.20 -2.73 -27.72
C PHE A 103 -21.70 -1.30 -27.80
N THR A 104 -22.76 -1.03 -27.05
CA THR A 104 -23.24 0.32 -26.76
C THR A 104 -23.28 0.53 -25.25
N PHE A 105 -22.68 1.60 -24.77
CA PHE A 105 -22.78 2.00 -23.37
C PHE A 105 -24.07 2.79 -23.13
N VAL A 106 -24.82 2.40 -22.10
CA VAL A 106 -26.01 3.08 -21.64
C VAL A 106 -25.81 3.44 -20.16
N PRO A 107 -25.63 4.72 -19.81
CA PRO A 107 -25.55 5.16 -18.41
C PRO A 107 -26.83 4.83 -17.65
N ASN A 108 -26.71 4.52 -16.36
CA ASN A 108 -27.87 4.31 -15.50
C ASN A 108 -28.37 5.65 -14.91
N PRO A 109 -29.55 6.16 -15.29
CA PRO A 109 -30.07 7.42 -14.76
C PRO A 109 -30.38 7.36 -13.25
N ASP A 110 -30.75 6.19 -12.72
CA ASP A 110 -31.07 6.02 -11.30
C ASP A 110 -29.80 6.14 -10.45
N PHE A 111 -28.70 5.57 -10.93
CA PHE A 111 -27.38 5.77 -10.30
C PHE A 111 -26.98 7.24 -10.22
N VAL A 112 -27.18 7.99 -11.31
CA VAL A 112 -26.92 9.43 -11.34
C VAL A 112 -27.84 10.20 -10.39
N ALA A 113 -29.11 9.80 -10.30
CA ALA A 113 -30.05 10.39 -9.35
C ALA A 113 -29.62 10.14 -7.90
N GLU A 114 -29.19 8.93 -7.58
CA GLU A 114 -28.70 8.56 -6.25
C GLU A 114 -27.37 9.24 -5.89
N LEU A 115 -26.42 9.38 -6.83
CA LEU A 115 -25.21 10.17 -6.55
C LEU A 115 -25.55 11.62 -6.16
N ARG A 116 -26.52 12.24 -6.85
CA ARG A 116 -27.01 13.58 -6.49
C ARG A 116 -27.70 13.60 -5.13
N SER A 117 -28.50 12.58 -4.80
CA SER A 117 -29.17 12.45 -3.50
C SER A 117 -28.15 12.34 -2.35
N LEU A 118 -26.99 11.74 -2.62
CA LEU A 118 -25.87 11.64 -1.70
C LEU A 118 -25.01 12.92 -1.59
N GLY A 119 -25.29 13.93 -2.43
CA GLY A 119 -24.60 15.22 -2.44
C GLY A 119 -23.44 15.32 -3.44
N TYR A 120 -23.25 14.34 -4.32
CA TYR A 120 -22.26 14.40 -5.39
C TYR A 120 -22.77 15.22 -6.60
N GLY A 121 -21.81 15.71 -7.39
CA GLY A 121 -22.10 16.30 -8.70
C GLY A 121 -22.72 15.30 -9.68
N THR A 122 -23.24 15.81 -10.79
CA THR A 122 -23.73 14.96 -11.89
C THR A 122 -22.55 14.51 -12.75
N PRO A 123 -22.26 13.20 -12.87
CA PRO A 123 -21.22 12.75 -13.79
C PRO A 123 -21.66 12.99 -15.23
N ASP A 124 -20.71 13.42 -16.08
CA ASP A 124 -20.91 13.39 -17.52
C ASP A 124 -20.86 11.94 -18.07
N GLN A 125 -21.05 11.75 -19.37
CA GLN A 125 -21.03 10.41 -19.97
C GLN A 125 -19.67 9.71 -19.83
N ASP A 126 -18.57 10.45 -19.78
CA ASP A 126 -17.23 9.90 -19.67
C ASP A 126 -16.89 9.50 -18.24
N GLN A 127 -17.36 10.28 -17.27
CA GLN A 127 -17.30 9.92 -15.86
C GLN A 127 -18.19 8.71 -15.57
N ALA A 128 -19.42 8.64 -16.12
CA ALA A 128 -20.28 7.46 -15.97
C ALA A 128 -19.64 6.20 -16.57
N TRP A 129 -18.98 6.33 -17.73
CA TRP A 129 -18.17 5.26 -18.31
C TRP A 129 -17.01 4.85 -17.40
N ALA A 130 -16.25 5.82 -16.90
CA ALA A 130 -15.12 5.56 -16.01
C ALA A 130 -15.55 4.88 -14.70
N PHE A 131 -16.71 5.26 -14.15
CA PHE A 131 -17.30 4.64 -12.97
C PHE A 131 -17.60 3.16 -13.20
N MET A 132 -18.20 2.80 -14.34
CA MET A 132 -18.41 1.39 -14.70
C MET A 132 -17.09 0.62 -14.78
N MET A 133 -16.10 1.18 -15.46
CA MET A 133 -14.83 0.48 -15.73
C MET A 133 -13.92 0.40 -14.51
N SER A 134 -14.14 1.26 -13.51
CA SER A 134 -13.38 1.32 -12.25
C SER A 134 -14.15 0.75 -11.05
N ASP A 135 -15.32 0.12 -11.31
CA ASP A 135 -16.21 -0.44 -10.29
C ASP A 135 -16.52 0.55 -9.15
N VAL A 136 -16.92 1.79 -9.53
CA VAL A 136 -17.51 2.76 -8.60
C VAL A 136 -18.99 2.42 -8.44
N THR A 137 -19.35 1.89 -7.28
CA THR A 137 -20.72 1.49 -6.91
C THR A 137 -21.41 2.54 -6.05
N LEU A 138 -22.74 2.45 -5.90
CA LEU A 138 -23.48 3.29 -4.96
C LEU A 138 -23.06 3.02 -3.52
N ASP A 139 -22.77 1.76 -3.18
CA ASP A 139 -22.30 1.40 -1.84
C ASP A 139 -20.93 2.01 -1.54
N PHE A 140 -20.05 2.07 -2.53
CA PHE A 140 -18.78 2.78 -2.40
C PHE A 140 -18.99 4.29 -2.20
N ALA A 141 -19.83 4.92 -3.02
CA ALA A 141 -20.14 6.34 -2.88
C ALA A 141 -20.77 6.66 -1.51
N ARG A 142 -21.66 5.81 -1.00
CA ARG A 142 -22.20 5.93 0.37
C ARG A 142 -21.10 5.82 1.42
N ALA A 143 -20.20 4.84 1.30
CA ALA A 143 -19.09 4.67 2.23
C ALA A 143 -18.16 5.89 2.26
N VAL A 144 -17.89 6.51 1.11
CA VAL A 144 -17.11 7.76 1.03
C VAL A 144 -17.84 8.89 1.79
N ARG A 145 -19.14 9.08 1.54
CA ARG A 145 -19.95 10.08 2.24
C ARG A 145 -19.99 9.85 3.75
N ASP A 146 -20.24 8.62 4.17
CA ASP A 146 -20.41 8.25 5.58
C ASP A 146 -19.10 8.31 6.37
N ALA A 147 -17.96 8.10 5.67
CA ALA A 147 -16.64 8.39 6.22
C ALA A 147 -16.39 9.89 6.42
N GLY A 148 -17.24 10.77 5.88
CA GLY A 148 -17.11 12.22 5.99
C GLY A 148 -16.25 12.84 4.89
N LEU A 149 -15.83 12.05 3.89
CA LEU A 149 -15.08 12.57 2.76
C LEU A 149 -16.04 13.36 1.87
N HIS A 150 -15.96 14.69 1.91
CA HIS A 150 -16.67 15.61 1.01
C HIS A 150 -16.08 15.56 -0.42
N ALA A 151 -16.03 14.37 -1.02
CA ALA A 151 -15.38 14.11 -2.30
C ALA A 151 -16.22 14.59 -3.49
N THR A 152 -15.54 15.00 -4.56
CA THR A 152 -16.14 15.21 -5.89
C THR A 152 -16.36 13.88 -6.63
N THR A 153 -17.12 13.90 -7.74
CA THR A 153 -17.25 12.72 -8.61
C THR A 153 -15.92 12.27 -9.20
N GLY A 154 -15.01 13.20 -9.49
CA GLY A 154 -13.64 12.87 -9.90
C GLY A 154 -12.87 12.14 -8.81
N GLN A 155 -12.96 12.62 -7.56
CA GLN A 155 -12.30 11.97 -6.43
C GLN A 155 -12.86 10.59 -6.10
N LEU A 156 -14.13 10.29 -6.42
CA LEU A 156 -14.65 8.91 -6.33
C LEU A 156 -13.88 7.95 -7.26
N LEU A 157 -13.52 8.40 -8.47
CA LEU A 157 -12.67 7.62 -9.39
C LEU A 157 -11.26 7.48 -8.82
N ASP A 158 -10.65 8.59 -8.41
CA ASP A 158 -9.28 8.59 -7.91
C ASP A 158 -9.14 7.66 -6.70
N LEU A 159 -10.07 7.71 -5.74
CA LEU A 159 -10.10 6.80 -4.60
C LEU A 159 -10.11 5.32 -5.05
N ARG A 160 -10.94 4.94 -6.02
CA ARG A 160 -10.96 3.55 -6.55
C ARG A 160 -9.69 3.18 -7.28
N HIS A 161 -9.14 4.08 -8.10
CA HIS A 161 -7.88 3.86 -8.82
C HIS A 161 -6.71 3.64 -7.87
N HIS A 162 -6.72 4.32 -6.72
CA HIS A 162 -5.74 4.14 -5.65
C HIS A 162 -6.11 3.01 -4.67
N GLY A 163 -7.05 2.14 -5.06
CA GLY A 163 -7.38 0.91 -4.34
C GLY A 163 -8.07 1.15 -3.00
N VAL A 164 -8.80 2.26 -2.83
CA VAL A 164 -9.67 2.48 -1.68
C VAL A 164 -10.94 1.65 -1.86
N ASP A 165 -11.37 1.00 -0.79
CA ASP A 165 -12.62 0.27 -0.72
C ASP A 165 -13.49 0.79 0.45
N ALA A 166 -14.73 0.32 0.49
CA ALA A 166 -15.69 0.71 1.51
C ALA A 166 -15.33 0.19 2.91
N GLU A 167 -14.50 -0.85 3.03
CA GLU A 167 -14.05 -1.38 4.33
C GLU A 167 -13.02 -0.46 4.95
N TYR A 168 -12.00 -0.08 4.18
CA TYR A 168 -11.00 0.90 4.58
C TYR A 168 -11.65 2.21 5.06
N LEU A 169 -12.62 2.74 4.32
CA LEU A 169 -13.32 3.97 4.70
C LEU A 169 -14.12 3.84 6.00
N ARG A 170 -14.80 2.70 6.21
CA ARG A 170 -15.51 2.41 7.46
C ARG A 170 -14.56 2.30 8.65
N ASP A 171 -13.40 1.68 8.46
CA ASP A 171 -12.35 1.57 9.47
C ASP A 171 -11.82 2.95 9.87
N LEU A 172 -11.46 3.79 8.89
CA LEU A 172 -11.00 5.17 9.13
C LEU A 172 -12.01 5.94 9.98
N LYS A 173 -13.29 5.85 9.63
CA LYS A 173 -14.37 6.47 10.38
C LYS A 173 -14.50 5.90 11.80
N GLY A 174 -14.42 4.58 11.94
CA GLY A 174 -14.48 3.88 13.22
C GLY A 174 -13.33 4.24 14.16
N TYR A 175 -12.14 4.53 13.63
CA TYR A 175 -10.99 5.02 14.40
C TYR A 175 -11.06 6.53 14.68
N GLY A 176 -12.06 7.22 14.15
CA GLY A 176 -12.26 8.66 14.32
C GLY A 176 -11.18 9.47 13.60
N TYR A 177 -10.76 9.05 12.40
CA TYR A 177 -10.02 9.90 11.49
C TYR A 177 -10.97 10.78 10.70
N ASP A 178 -10.55 12.02 10.48
CA ASP A 178 -11.24 13.02 9.68
C ASP A 178 -10.28 13.48 8.58
N PHE A 179 -10.27 12.75 7.48
CA PHE A 179 -9.34 12.92 6.37
C PHE A 179 -10.10 13.41 5.13
N SER A 180 -9.44 14.26 4.34
CA SER A 180 -9.93 14.58 3.00
C SER A 180 -9.77 13.39 2.05
N ALA A 181 -10.42 13.43 0.89
CA ALA A 181 -10.21 12.41 -0.14
C ALA A 181 -8.74 12.36 -0.61
N SER A 182 -8.08 13.53 -0.70
CA SER A 182 -6.65 13.62 -1.06
C SER A 182 -5.74 12.97 -0.02
N ASP A 183 -6.04 13.18 1.28
CA ASP A 183 -5.32 12.51 2.37
C ASP A 183 -5.45 10.98 2.26
N VAL A 184 -6.65 10.47 2.02
CA VAL A 184 -6.89 9.02 1.89
C VAL A 184 -6.15 8.44 0.68
N ILE A 185 -6.12 9.16 -0.44
CA ILE A 185 -5.34 8.77 -1.63
C ILE A 185 -3.84 8.71 -1.30
N GLU A 186 -3.31 9.73 -0.63
CA GLU A 186 -1.90 9.78 -0.21
C GLU A 186 -1.53 8.59 0.69
N LEU A 187 -2.36 8.31 1.70
CA LEU A 187 -2.17 7.16 2.60
C LEU A 187 -2.11 5.84 1.82
N ARG A 188 -3.03 5.62 0.88
CA ARG A 188 -3.04 4.40 0.06
C ARG A 188 -1.84 4.30 -0.88
N ASN A 189 -1.42 5.41 -1.50
CA ASN A 189 -0.23 5.46 -2.34
C ASN A 189 1.04 5.05 -1.60
N HIS A 190 1.11 5.33 -0.30
CA HIS A 190 2.22 4.95 0.55
C HIS A 190 2.00 3.65 1.34
N GLY A 191 0.98 2.85 0.96
CA GLY A 191 0.75 1.52 1.52
C GLY A 191 0.37 1.55 3.00
N VAL A 192 -0.32 2.59 3.44
CA VAL A 192 -0.85 2.71 4.81
C VAL A 192 -2.10 1.86 4.96
N SER A 193 -2.01 0.81 5.79
CA SER A 193 -3.13 -0.07 6.12
C SER A 193 -4.03 0.52 7.20
N ALA A 194 -5.28 0.04 7.26
CA ALA A 194 -6.21 0.38 8.34
C ALA A 194 -5.69 -0.09 9.71
N ASP A 195 -5.03 -1.25 9.78
CA ASP A 195 -4.38 -1.74 11.00
C ASP A 195 -3.29 -0.79 11.52
N PHE A 196 -2.46 -0.23 10.63
CA PHE A 196 -1.43 0.73 11.03
C PHE A 196 -2.06 2.01 11.61
N LEU A 197 -3.11 2.53 10.96
CA LEU A 197 -3.86 3.69 11.45
C LEU A 197 -4.50 3.43 12.82
N ARG A 198 -5.12 2.26 13.01
CA ARG A 198 -5.67 1.84 14.31
C ARG A 198 -4.60 1.85 15.39
N ASP A 199 -3.45 1.23 15.12
CA ASP A 199 -2.39 1.09 16.11
C ASP A 199 -1.73 2.43 16.43
N LEU A 200 -1.61 3.31 15.44
CA LEU A 200 -1.15 4.70 15.61
C LEU A 200 -2.11 5.51 16.50
N LYS A 201 -3.42 5.41 16.25
CA LYS A 201 -4.46 6.03 17.10
C LYS A 201 -4.43 5.49 18.52
N ARG A 202 -4.30 4.16 18.70
CA ARG A 202 -4.20 3.49 20.02
C ARG A 202 -2.92 3.85 20.77
N ALA A 203 -1.83 4.12 20.04
CA ALA A 203 -0.60 4.62 20.62
C ALA A 203 -0.71 6.10 21.04
N GLY A 204 -1.80 6.80 20.68
CA GLY A 204 -2.08 8.18 21.08
C GLY A 204 -1.64 9.22 20.07
N TYR A 205 -1.23 8.83 18.86
CA TYR A 205 -0.79 9.77 17.84
C TYR A 205 -1.97 10.35 17.07
N ALA A 206 -2.10 11.67 17.13
CA ALA A 206 -3.00 12.47 16.30
C ALA A 206 -2.18 13.39 15.40
N ILE A 207 -1.78 12.87 14.24
CA ILE A 207 -0.88 13.54 13.29
C ILE A 207 -1.52 13.61 11.89
N PRO A 208 -1.11 14.57 11.04
CA PRO A 208 -1.63 14.71 9.68
C PRO A 208 -1.33 13.49 8.80
N ALA A 209 -2.14 13.26 7.76
CA ALA A 209 -2.00 12.13 6.84
C ALA A 209 -0.61 12.03 6.21
N GLY A 210 -0.03 13.16 5.78
CA GLY A 210 1.33 13.18 5.22
C GLY A 210 2.41 12.67 6.17
N GLN A 211 2.33 12.97 7.48
CA GLN A 211 3.27 12.40 8.45
C GLN A 211 3.05 10.89 8.65
N ILE A 212 1.81 10.41 8.59
CA ILE A 212 1.52 8.97 8.66
C ILE A 212 2.12 8.26 7.44
N ALA A 213 1.95 8.85 6.25
CA ALA A 213 2.53 8.34 5.01
C ALA A 213 4.07 8.30 5.09
N GLU A 214 4.71 9.36 5.60
CA GLU A 214 6.16 9.43 5.80
C GLU A 214 6.67 8.35 6.75
N LEU A 215 6.01 8.16 7.91
CA LEU A 215 6.34 7.08 8.85
C LEU A 215 6.30 5.72 8.14
N ARG A 216 5.24 5.46 7.36
CA ARG A 216 5.08 4.19 6.65
C ARG A 216 6.14 4.01 5.55
N MET A 217 6.44 5.06 4.79
CA MET A 217 7.46 5.08 3.74
C MET A 217 8.84 4.70 4.28
N HIS A 218 9.17 5.16 5.48
CA HIS A 218 10.43 4.86 6.17
C HIS A 218 10.40 3.58 7.02
N GLY A 219 9.40 2.72 6.83
CA GLY A 219 9.36 1.38 7.44
C GLY A 219 8.93 1.36 8.91
N VAL A 220 8.28 2.41 9.40
CA VAL A 220 7.58 2.34 10.69
C VAL A 220 6.43 1.35 10.56
N GLY A 221 6.32 0.45 11.52
CA GLY A 221 5.29 -0.58 11.58
C GLY A 221 4.64 -0.62 12.95
N SER A 222 3.47 -1.26 13.03
CA SER A 222 2.68 -1.39 14.26
C SER A 222 3.45 -1.96 15.44
N ASP A 223 4.33 -2.94 15.20
CA ASP A 223 5.11 -3.58 16.27
C ASP A 223 6.01 -2.58 16.98
N PHE A 224 6.66 -1.68 16.23
CA PHE A 224 7.49 -0.64 16.84
C PHE A 224 6.70 0.32 17.73
N LEU A 225 5.53 0.74 17.26
CA LEU A 225 4.65 1.63 18.03
C LEU A 225 4.16 0.93 19.31
N ARG A 226 3.89 -0.38 19.23
CA ARG A 226 3.50 -1.21 20.37
C ARG A 226 4.64 -1.39 21.35
N ASP A 227 5.86 -1.61 20.87
CA ASP A 227 7.06 -1.75 21.71
C ASP A 227 7.40 -0.44 22.42
N LEU A 228 7.36 0.69 21.71
CA LEU A 228 7.55 2.00 22.35
C LEU A 228 6.52 2.22 23.47
N ARG A 229 5.25 1.92 23.20
CA ARG A 229 4.18 2.02 24.20
C ARG A 229 4.39 1.08 25.38
N SER A 230 4.83 -0.17 25.16
CA SER A 230 5.07 -1.14 26.24
C SER A 230 6.22 -0.73 27.16
N LEU A 231 7.21 -0.01 26.62
CA LEU A 231 8.30 0.61 27.36
C LEU A 231 7.91 1.91 28.09
N GLY A 232 6.66 2.35 27.92
CA GLY A 232 6.16 3.62 28.44
C GLY A 232 6.78 4.84 27.73
N LEU A 233 7.26 4.66 26.50
CA LEU A 233 7.81 5.71 25.66
C LEU A 233 6.72 6.25 24.72
N HIS A 234 6.67 7.57 24.59
CA HIS A 234 5.78 8.25 23.65
C HIS A 234 6.53 9.37 22.90
N PRO A 235 7.55 9.00 22.09
CA PRO A 235 8.32 9.97 21.31
C PRO A 235 7.43 10.69 20.30
N ARG A 236 7.82 11.88 19.84
CA ARG A 236 7.08 12.60 18.78
C ARG A 236 7.20 11.83 17.48
N ALA A 237 6.27 12.03 16.54
CA ALA A 237 6.29 11.34 15.25
C ALA A 237 7.61 11.57 14.49
N GLU A 238 8.13 12.80 14.51
CA GLU A 238 9.45 13.13 13.94
C GLU A 238 10.59 12.33 14.58
N ASP A 239 10.52 12.08 15.89
CA ASP A 239 11.53 11.29 16.60
C ASP A 239 11.42 9.80 16.25
N ILE A 240 10.21 9.26 16.08
CA ILE A 240 9.97 7.87 15.60
C ILE A 240 10.58 7.68 14.21
N LEU A 241 10.37 8.66 13.33
CA LEU A 241 10.94 8.66 11.99
C LEU A 241 12.47 8.61 12.05
N GLN A 242 13.09 9.50 12.84
CA GLN A 242 14.54 9.50 13.05
C GLN A 242 15.05 8.15 13.60
N PHE A 243 14.35 7.58 14.59
CA PHE A 243 14.70 6.27 15.13
C PHE A 243 14.71 5.19 14.05
N ARG A 244 13.70 5.16 13.16
CA ARG A 244 13.69 4.20 12.06
C ARG A 244 14.78 4.45 11.03
N MET A 245 14.98 5.70 10.60
CA MET A 245 16.02 6.05 9.64
C MET A 245 17.43 5.66 10.10
N HIS A 246 17.69 5.74 11.41
CA HIS A 246 18.98 5.41 12.01
C HIS A 246 19.06 4.00 12.62
N GLY A 247 18.07 3.13 12.36
CA GLY A 247 18.08 1.74 12.81
C GLY A 247 18.10 1.58 14.33
N ILE A 248 17.41 2.47 15.05
CA ILE A 248 17.19 2.41 16.49
C ILE A 248 16.01 1.49 16.78
N SER A 249 16.25 0.45 17.57
CA SER A 249 15.24 -0.51 18.03
C SER A 249 14.65 -0.09 19.38
N ALA A 250 13.50 -0.67 19.72
CA ALA A 250 12.92 -0.51 21.05
C ALA A 250 13.84 -1.09 22.14
N ASP A 251 14.51 -2.21 21.86
CA ASP A 251 15.51 -2.81 22.76
C ASP A 251 16.64 -1.84 23.07
N TYR A 252 17.21 -1.16 22.06
CA TYR A 252 18.27 -0.17 22.28
C TYR A 252 17.81 0.98 23.19
N LEU A 253 16.57 1.45 23.01
CA LEU A 253 15.97 2.48 23.87
C LEU A 253 15.76 1.98 25.30
N ASN A 254 15.31 0.73 25.45
CA ASN A 254 15.11 0.10 26.75
C ASN A 254 16.44 -0.09 27.50
N ASP A 255 17.47 -0.55 26.80
CA ASP A 255 18.79 -0.80 27.38
C ASP A 255 19.45 0.51 27.82
N LEU A 256 19.34 1.58 27.02
CA LEU A 256 19.77 2.92 27.43
C LEU A 256 19.01 3.41 28.68
N LYS A 257 17.68 3.21 28.72
CA LYS A 257 16.87 3.56 29.89
C LYS A 257 17.31 2.77 31.13
N ALA A 258 17.56 1.47 31.00
CA ALA A 258 18.06 0.62 32.08
C ALA A 258 19.46 1.03 32.56
N ALA A 259 20.32 1.50 31.65
CA ALA A 259 21.63 2.07 31.94
C ALA A 259 21.59 3.48 32.55
N GLY A 260 20.41 3.98 32.95
CA GLY A 260 20.25 5.31 33.56
C GLY A 260 20.17 6.47 32.57
N TYR A 261 20.10 6.20 31.28
CA TYR A 261 19.98 7.20 30.21
C TYR A 261 18.53 7.39 29.72
N GLY A 262 17.55 7.23 30.60
CA GLY A 262 16.13 7.41 30.25
C GLY A 262 15.71 8.85 29.92
N GLY A 263 16.54 9.84 30.26
CA GLY A 263 16.27 11.27 30.02
C GLY A 263 16.87 11.83 28.73
N LEU A 264 17.40 10.99 27.84
CA LEU A 264 17.99 11.45 26.58
C LEU A 264 16.95 12.03 25.64
N THR A 265 17.34 13.09 24.93
CA THR A 265 16.58 13.56 23.78
C THR A 265 16.72 12.56 22.62
N ALA A 266 15.75 12.55 21.70
CA ALA A 266 15.83 11.69 20.51
C ALA A 266 17.11 11.93 19.71
N GLY A 267 17.53 13.19 19.57
CA GLY A 267 18.78 13.57 18.92
C GLY A 267 20.01 12.96 19.62
N GLN A 268 20.04 12.93 20.95
CA GLN A 268 21.14 12.28 21.69
C GLN A 268 21.18 10.76 21.47
N VAL A 269 20.01 10.10 21.44
CA VAL A 269 19.93 8.66 21.12
C VAL A 269 20.44 8.40 19.69
N VAL A 270 20.04 9.23 18.73
CA VAL A 270 20.52 9.16 17.34
C VAL A 270 22.03 9.32 17.28
N GLN A 271 22.61 10.29 17.97
CA GLN A 271 24.07 10.50 18.02
C GLN A 271 24.80 9.28 18.60
N LEU A 272 24.33 8.72 19.72
CA LEU A 272 24.91 7.51 20.31
C LEU A 272 24.88 6.34 19.31
N ARG A 273 23.75 6.14 18.63
CA ARG A 273 23.60 5.07 17.63
C ARG A 273 24.51 5.28 16.42
N MET A 274 24.55 6.49 15.87
CA MET A 274 25.38 6.84 14.70
C MET A 274 26.86 6.67 14.98
N HIS A 275 27.32 6.95 16.19
CA HIS A 275 28.71 6.76 16.61
C HIS A 275 29.00 5.37 17.17
N GLY A 276 28.07 4.42 17.02
CA GLY A 276 28.29 3.02 17.37
C GLY A 276 28.50 2.79 18.87
N VAL A 277 27.85 3.59 19.72
CA VAL A 277 27.85 3.39 21.17
C VAL A 277 26.85 2.29 21.54
N PRO A 278 27.30 1.12 22.00
CA PRO A 278 26.43 0.06 22.45
C PRO A 278 25.76 0.43 23.78
N ALA A 279 24.51 0.00 24.01
CA ALA A 279 23.83 0.32 25.27
C ALA A 279 24.44 -0.43 26.47
N ASP A 280 24.97 -1.65 26.25
CA ASP A 280 25.67 -2.44 27.27
C ASP A 280 27.01 -1.81 27.70
N PHE A 281 27.69 -1.07 26.82
CA PHE A 281 28.86 -0.26 27.20
C PHE A 281 28.49 0.80 28.23
N ALA A 282 27.38 1.52 28.01
CA ALA A 282 26.89 2.54 28.94
C ALA A 282 26.47 1.92 30.29
N ALA A 283 25.79 0.76 30.26
CA ALA A 283 25.41 0.01 31.46
C ALA A 283 26.64 -0.45 32.26
N GLN A 284 27.63 -1.07 31.60
CA GLN A 284 28.84 -1.55 32.27
C GLN A 284 29.68 -0.40 32.85
N ALA A 285 29.78 0.75 32.14
CA ALA A 285 30.40 1.94 32.70
C ALA A 285 29.68 2.40 33.98
N GLN A 286 28.34 2.36 33.98
CA GLN A 286 27.52 2.69 35.15
C GLN A 286 27.76 1.74 36.34
N GLU A 287 27.82 0.43 36.10
CA GLU A 287 28.13 -0.59 37.11
C GLU A 287 29.54 -0.45 37.69
N LEU A 288 30.50 -0.06 36.85
CA LEU A 288 31.85 0.30 37.26
C LEU A 288 31.90 1.63 38.04
N GLY A 289 30.79 2.33 38.19
CA GLY A 289 30.69 3.56 38.97
C GLY A 289 31.06 4.82 38.18
N TYR A 290 31.26 4.70 36.88
CA TYR A 290 31.38 5.85 36.00
C TYR A 290 29.99 6.41 35.68
N ARG A 291 29.92 7.72 35.42
CA ARG A 291 28.70 8.42 35.01
C ARG A 291 29.06 9.37 33.89
N PHE A 292 29.13 8.85 32.68
CA PHE A 292 29.49 9.63 31.50
C PHE A 292 28.25 10.29 30.88
N THR A 293 28.41 11.51 30.40
CA THR A 293 27.46 12.15 29.50
C THR A 293 27.41 11.42 28.15
N PRO A 294 26.36 11.61 27.33
CA PRO A 294 26.30 11.02 25.99
C PRO A 294 27.50 11.37 25.12
N GLN A 295 27.98 12.61 25.20
CA GLN A 295 29.13 13.06 24.43
C GLN A 295 30.42 12.35 24.86
N GLU A 296 30.61 12.14 26.16
CA GLU A 296 31.74 11.39 26.69
C GLU A 296 31.69 9.92 26.30
N LEU A 297 30.50 9.30 26.30
CA LEU A 297 30.35 7.92 25.81
C LEU A 297 30.77 7.80 24.33
N ILE A 298 30.38 8.77 23.51
CA ILE A 298 30.77 8.85 22.09
C ILE A 298 32.29 8.98 21.98
N GLU A 299 32.90 9.93 22.71
CA GLU A 299 34.34 10.17 22.69
C GLU A 299 35.14 8.92 23.08
N LEU A 300 34.76 8.26 24.18
CA LEU A 300 35.41 7.04 24.65
C LEU A 300 35.34 5.93 23.57
N ARG A 301 34.15 5.72 22.99
CA ARG A 301 33.95 4.69 21.95
C ARG A 301 34.74 5.00 20.67
N GLN A 302 34.78 6.26 20.23
CA GLN A 302 35.58 6.69 19.08
C GLN A 302 37.08 6.42 19.28
N HIS A 303 37.56 6.47 20.52
CA HIS A 303 38.96 6.17 20.87
C HIS A 303 39.21 4.72 21.28
N GLY A 304 38.27 3.81 21.00
CA GLY A 304 38.46 2.38 21.22
C GLY A 304 38.46 1.97 22.69
N VAL A 305 37.89 2.80 23.58
CA VAL A 305 37.66 2.42 24.98
C VAL A 305 36.56 1.36 25.02
N SER A 306 36.85 0.24 25.69
CA SER A 306 35.90 -0.85 25.96
C SER A 306 35.51 -0.87 27.43
N ALA A 307 34.43 -1.57 27.77
CA ALA A 307 34.05 -1.79 29.16
C ALA A 307 35.09 -2.64 29.92
N GLU A 308 35.78 -3.54 29.22
CA GLU A 308 36.91 -4.30 29.77
C GLU A 308 38.06 -3.37 30.17
N TYR A 309 38.40 -2.40 29.33
CA TYR A 309 39.42 -1.41 29.65
C TYR A 309 39.04 -0.56 30.89
N LEU A 310 37.77 -0.13 30.98
CA LEU A 310 37.28 0.58 32.16
C LEU A 310 37.39 -0.26 33.45
N ARG A 311 37.21 -1.59 33.34
CA ARG A 311 37.36 -2.52 34.46
C ARG A 311 38.82 -2.64 34.89
N THR A 312 39.75 -2.83 33.96
CA THR A 312 41.20 -2.86 34.24
C THR A 312 41.65 -1.59 34.96
N LEU A 313 41.22 -0.42 34.47
CA LEU A 313 41.52 0.85 35.14
C LEU A 313 40.99 0.90 36.58
N LYS A 314 39.77 0.41 36.82
CA LYS A 314 39.19 0.38 38.17
C LYS A 314 39.93 -0.60 39.10
N GLU A 315 40.32 -1.77 38.58
CA GLU A 315 41.05 -2.81 39.32
C GLU A 315 42.50 -2.39 39.63
N SER A 316 43.12 -1.56 38.79
CA SER A 316 44.45 -0.98 39.03
C SER A 316 44.52 -0.04 40.24
N GLY A 317 43.37 0.29 40.84
CA GLY A 317 43.25 1.23 41.95
C GLY A 317 43.17 2.70 41.54
N ILE A 318 43.30 3.00 40.24
CA ILE A 318 43.06 4.34 39.69
C ILE A 318 41.55 4.60 39.72
N ARG A 319 41.09 5.40 40.69
CA ARG A 319 39.70 5.80 40.81
C ARG A 319 39.50 7.19 40.19
N THR A 320 38.25 7.49 39.81
CA THR A 320 37.79 8.84 39.44
C THR A 320 38.50 9.49 38.25
N LEU A 321 38.72 8.75 37.17
CA LEU A 321 39.17 9.35 35.91
C LEU A 321 38.01 9.99 35.16
N SER A 322 38.23 11.17 34.57
CA SER A 322 37.32 11.75 33.58
C SER A 322 37.39 10.98 32.26
N ALA A 323 36.38 11.14 31.40
CA ALA A 323 36.39 10.52 30.08
C ALA A 323 37.62 10.94 29.26
N GLU A 324 37.99 12.22 29.30
CA GLU A 324 39.17 12.75 28.62
C GLU A 324 40.49 12.10 29.11
N GLN A 325 40.61 11.85 30.41
CA GLN A 325 41.79 11.18 30.97
C GLN A 325 41.87 9.71 30.53
N ILE A 326 40.74 9.01 30.51
CA ILE A 326 40.64 7.62 30.03
C ILE A 326 41.01 7.55 28.55
N THR A 327 40.47 8.46 27.74
CA THR A 327 40.80 8.59 26.32
C THR A 327 42.30 8.81 26.11
N ARG A 328 42.93 9.73 26.86
CA ARG A 328 44.37 9.98 26.77
C ARG A 328 45.20 8.75 27.14
N LEU A 329 44.87 8.06 28.22
CA LEU A 329 45.57 6.83 28.61
C LEU A 329 45.47 5.76 27.50
N ARG A 330 44.28 5.60 26.92
CA ARG A 330 44.06 4.64 25.83
C ARG A 330 44.85 5.00 24.57
N GLN A 331 44.87 6.28 24.18
CA GLN A 331 45.65 6.79 23.05
C GLN A 331 47.16 6.59 23.24
N HIS A 332 47.65 6.64 24.48
CA HIS A 332 49.06 6.42 24.82
C HIS A 332 49.43 4.94 25.04
N GLY A 333 48.50 4.00 24.81
CA GLY A 333 48.76 2.56 24.91
C GLY A 333 48.97 2.06 26.34
N VAL A 334 48.39 2.75 27.32
CA VAL A 334 48.34 2.26 28.70
C VAL A 334 47.25 1.19 28.78
N ASP A 335 47.60 -0.06 29.06
CA ASP A 335 46.70 -1.21 29.17
C ASP A 335 46.18 -1.47 30.59
#